data_AF-A0A2W4P3Y8-F1
#
_entry.id   AF-A0A2W4P3Y8-F1
#
_cell.length_a   1.000
_cell.length_b   1.000
_cell.length_c   1.000
_cell.angle_alpha   90.00
_cell.angle_beta   90.00
_cell.angle_gamma   90.00
#
_symmetry.space_group_name_H-M   'P 1'
#
loop_
_entity.id
_entity.type
_entity.pdbx_description
1 polymer ?
#
loop_
_entity_poly.entity_id
_entity_poly.type
_entity_poly.pdbx_seq_one_letter_code
_entity_poly.pdbx_strand_id
1 'polypeptide(L)'
;MRRIRAGVASKAEWMAPDDVVDCVREDYLAAVRWMGDNMLASWPHQWSGALNYLSGPYLKRFRMGTPFLSGERSRAVGILRADHQVTVRCFSEDGESCLVIDHQSQRRMATYDARTHERVMTQDLGDGALVYRMRYDVESGRWKIHDFIQELPPGWGEQPRGRIREMTALPSTLGRDN
;
A
#
# COMPACT_ATOMS: atom_id res chain seq x y z
N MET A 1 5.63 14.18 17.48
CA MET A 1 4.34 13.63 16.99
C MET A 1 3.18 14.36 17.66
N ARG A 2 2.04 14.48 16.98
CA ARG A 2 0.80 15.09 17.49
C ARG A 2 -0.28 14.03 17.61
N ARG A 3 -0.98 14.01 18.75
CA ARG A 3 -2.16 13.15 18.95
C ARG A 3 -3.40 13.81 18.35
N ILE A 4 -4.08 13.16 17.41
CA ILE A 4 -5.21 13.77 16.65
C ILE A 4 -6.59 13.43 17.25
N ARG A 5 -6.69 12.37 18.05
CA ARG A 5 -7.95 11.97 18.71
C ARG A 5 -7.72 11.71 20.20
N ALA A 6 -7.84 12.75 21.01
CA ALA A 6 -7.62 12.67 22.46
C ALA A 6 -8.83 12.13 23.26
N GLY A 7 -10.02 12.04 22.65
CA GLY A 7 -11.28 11.82 23.39
C GLY A 7 -11.68 10.38 23.73
N VAL A 8 -11.02 9.36 23.16
CA VAL A 8 -11.29 7.95 23.49
C VAL A 8 -9.96 7.19 23.44
N ALA A 9 -9.54 6.55 24.54
CA ALA A 9 -8.26 5.84 24.62
C ALA A 9 -8.06 4.81 23.49
N SER A 10 -9.14 4.19 23.01
CA SER A 10 -9.14 3.23 21.89
C SER A 10 -9.13 3.84 20.49
N LYS A 11 -9.18 5.18 20.35
CA LYS A 11 -9.18 5.89 19.05
C LYS A 11 -8.03 6.87 18.90
N ALA A 12 -7.07 6.87 19.82
CA ALA A 12 -5.93 7.75 19.76
C ALA A 12 -5.02 7.38 18.59
N GLU A 13 -4.97 8.26 17.59
CA GLU A 13 -4.06 8.15 16.46
C GLU A 13 -2.93 9.16 16.64
N TRP A 14 -1.70 8.67 16.50
CA TRP A 14 -0.52 9.51 16.39
C TRP A 14 -0.31 9.89 14.94
N MET A 15 -0.05 11.18 14.73
CA MET A 15 0.40 11.71 13.46
C MET A 15 1.81 12.27 13.62
N ALA A 16 2.67 11.93 12.68
CA ALA A 16 3.96 12.56 12.54
C ALA A 16 3.79 14.02 12.03
N PRO A 17 4.82 14.85 12.18
CA PRO A 17 4.94 16.12 11.46
C PRO A 17 4.77 15.96 9.93
N ASP A 18 4.31 17.02 9.26
CA ASP A 18 3.96 16.96 7.83
C ASP A 18 5.15 16.60 6.93
N ASP A 19 6.36 17.06 7.27
CA ASP A 19 7.60 16.71 6.58
C ASP A 19 7.90 15.21 6.65
N VAL A 20 7.65 14.57 7.80
CA VAL A 20 7.81 13.11 7.94
C VAL A 20 6.75 12.37 7.12
N VAL A 21 5.51 12.88 7.11
CA VAL A 21 4.42 12.31 6.29
C VAL A 21 4.77 12.38 4.79
N ASP A 22 5.33 13.49 4.34
CA ASP A 22 5.77 13.66 2.95
C ASP A 22 6.93 12.73 2.61
N CYS A 23 7.93 12.57 3.49
CA CYS A 23 8.99 11.58 3.33
C CYS A 23 8.46 10.15 3.18
N VAL A 24 7.51 9.73 4.04
CA VAL A 24 6.87 8.41 3.94
C VAL A 24 6.19 8.23 2.58
N ARG A 25 5.47 9.26 2.11
CA ARG A 25 4.76 9.24 0.82
C ARG A 25 5.74 9.08 -0.33
N GLU A 26 6.81 9.86 -0.35
CA GLU A 26 7.83 9.83 -1.39
C GLU A 26 8.54 8.47 -1.44
N ASP A 27 8.96 7.96 -0.29
CA ASP A 27 9.63 6.66 -0.17
C ASP A 27 8.72 5.49 -0.58
N TYR A 28 7.44 5.54 -0.19
CA TYR A 28 6.46 4.56 -0.62
C TYR A 28 6.29 4.56 -2.14
N LEU A 29 6.08 5.73 -2.75
CA LEU A 29 5.91 5.85 -4.20
C LEU A 29 7.20 5.45 -4.94
N ALA A 30 8.37 5.73 -4.38
CA ALA A 30 9.64 5.25 -4.93
C ALA A 30 9.73 3.73 -4.91
N ALA A 31 9.30 3.08 -3.81
CA ALA A 31 9.25 1.62 -3.71
C ALA A 31 8.29 1.00 -4.73
N VAL A 32 7.09 1.57 -4.90
CA VAL A 32 6.10 1.08 -5.88
C VAL A 32 6.61 1.22 -7.32
N ARG A 33 7.19 2.38 -7.68
CA ARG A 33 7.82 2.58 -8.99
C ARG A 33 8.95 1.59 -9.23
N TRP A 34 9.85 1.45 -8.25
CA TRP A 34 10.96 0.49 -8.32
C TRP A 34 10.46 -0.93 -8.58
N MET A 35 9.43 -1.38 -7.85
CA MET A 35 8.83 -2.71 -8.07
C MET A 35 8.35 -2.85 -9.53
N GLY A 36 7.56 -1.91 -10.03
CA GLY A 36 7.04 -1.96 -11.39
C GLY A 36 8.13 -1.97 -12.48
N ASP A 37 9.18 -1.16 -12.29
CA ASP A 37 10.25 -0.99 -13.29
C ASP A 37 11.26 -2.15 -13.28
N ASN A 38 11.40 -2.86 -12.16
CA ASN A 38 12.40 -3.91 -11.99
C ASN A 38 11.82 -5.33 -12.14
N MET A 39 10.51 -5.50 -12.32
CA MET A 39 9.90 -6.84 -12.45
C MET A 39 10.49 -7.68 -13.61
N LEU A 40 10.97 -7.05 -14.69
CA LEU A 40 11.60 -7.73 -15.83
C LEU A 40 13.14 -7.82 -15.71
N ALA A 41 13.75 -7.22 -14.69
CA ALA A 41 15.18 -7.26 -14.51
C ALA A 41 15.65 -8.66 -14.06
N SER A 42 16.96 -8.92 -14.15
CA SER A 42 17.51 -10.18 -13.65
C SER A 42 17.30 -10.31 -12.14
N TRP A 43 17.13 -11.55 -11.65
CA TRP A 43 16.89 -11.77 -10.22
C TRP A 43 17.96 -11.18 -9.30
N PRO A 44 19.28 -11.29 -9.58
CA PRO A 44 20.29 -10.63 -8.77
C PRO A 44 20.11 -9.10 -8.70
N HIS A 45 19.68 -8.48 -9.81
CA HIS A 45 19.40 -7.05 -9.85
C HIS A 45 18.19 -6.69 -8.98
N GLN A 46 17.07 -7.41 -9.17
CA GLN A 46 15.87 -7.24 -8.34
C GLN A 46 16.19 -7.41 -6.85
N TRP A 47 16.97 -8.44 -6.51
CA TRP A 47 17.34 -8.72 -5.12
C TRP A 47 18.15 -7.59 -4.49
N SER A 48 19.16 -7.09 -5.20
CA SER A 48 19.99 -5.99 -4.71
C SER A 48 19.18 -4.72 -4.46
N GLY A 49 18.20 -4.42 -5.32
CA GLY A 49 17.30 -3.27 -5.15
C GLY A 49 16.27 -3.47 -4.04
N ALA A 50 15.78 -4.70 -3.84
CA ALA A 50 14.70 -5.00 -2.90
C ALA A 50 15.02 -4.57 -1.46
N LEU A 51 16.26 -4.73 -1.03
CA LEU A 51 16.70 -4.36 0.32
C LEU A 51 16.59 -2.85 0.60
N ASN A 52 16.59 -2.01 -0.44
CA ASN A 52 16.45 -0.56 -0.30
C ASN A 52 15.00 -0.13 -0.09
N TYR A 53 14.01 -0.94 -0.49
CA TYR A 53 12.60 -0.55 -0.51
C TYR A 53 11.70 -1.44 0.34
N LEU A 54 12.11 -2.67 0.60
CA LEU A 54 11.33 -3.69 1.29
C LEU A 54 12.03 -4.12 2.57
N SER A 55 11.26 -4.46 3.60
CA SER A 55 11.78 -5.02 4.84
C SER A 55 10.84 -6.11 5.38
N GLY A 56 11.28 -6.80 6.44
CA GLY A 56 10.41 -7.63 7.27
C GLY A 56 9.64 -8.74 6.52
N PRO A 57 8.36 -8.99 6.89
CA PRO A 57 7.51 -9.99 6.26
C PRO A 57 7.36 -9.79 4.74
N TYR A 58 7.26 -8.56 4.26
CA TYR A 58 7.08 -8.29 2.84
C TYR A 58 8.32 -8.69 2.03
N LEU A 59 9.52 -8.30 2.49
CA LEU A 59 10.78 -8.75 1.90
C LEU A 59 10.91 -10.28 1.93
N LYS A 60 10.50 -10.93 3.02
CA LYS A 60 10.50 -12.40 3.11
C LYS A 60 9.58 -13.03 2.06
N ARG A 61 8.35 -12.51 1.89
CA ARG A 61 7.43 -12.97 0.84
C ARG A 61 7.98 -12.74 -0.55
N PHE A 62 8.59 -11.57 -0.79
CA PHE A 62 9.26 -11.25 -2.05
C PHE A 62 10.32 -12.29 -2.42
N ARG A 63 11.13 -12.74 -1.45
CA ARG A 63 12.12 -13.82 -1.65
C ARG A 63 11.49 -15.17 -1.95
N MET A 64 10.40 -15.51 -1.27
CA MET A 64 9.75 -16.82 -1.42
C MET A 64 8.93 -16.93 -2.70
N GLY A 65 8.30 -15.82 -3.13
CA GLY A 65 7.49 -15.77 -4.35
C GLY A 65 8.31 -15.82 -5.63
N THR A 66 9.64 -15.77 -5.53
CA THR A 66 10.49 -15.82 -6.70
C THR A 66 10.64 -17.24 -7.25
N PRO A 67 10.49 -17.44 -8.59
CA PRO A 67 10.52 -18.76 -9.22
C PRO A 67 11.85 -19.53 -9.08
N PHE A 68 12.90 -18.91 -8.55
CA PHE A 68 14.20 -19.55 -8.37
C PHE A 68 14.17 -20.70 -7.35
N LEU A 69 13.21 -20.70 -6.42
CA LEU A 69 13.06 -21.76 -5.42
C LEU A 69 12.26 -22.97 -5.93
N SER A 70 11.46 -22.82 -6.99
CA SER A 70 10.57 -23.88 -7.50
C SER A 70 11.10 -24.59 -8.75
N GLY A 71 12.24 -24.19 -9.32
CA GLY A 71 12.83 -24.81 -10.53
C GLY A 71 12.06 -24.51 -11.83
N GLU A 72 10.75 -24.27 -11.75
CA GLU A 72 9.94 -23.74 -12.84
C GLU A 72 9.92 -22.21 -12.77
N ARG A 73 10.62 -21.56 -13.71
CA ARG A 73 10.41 -20.13 -13.94
C ARG A 73 8.96 -19.91 -14.34
N SER A 74 8.21 -19.11 -13.57
CA SER A 74 6.94 -18.58 -14.04
C SER A 74 7.16 -18.00 -15.42
N ARG A 75 6.43 -18.52 -16.42
CA ARG A 75 6.58 -18.07 -17.81
C ARG A 75 6.08 -16.65 -18.02
N ALA A 76 5.35 -16.11 -17.05
CA ALA A 76 4.74 -14.80 -17.12
C ALA A 76 5.13 -13.91 -15.93
N VAL A 77 5.33 -12.62 -16.21
CA VAL A 77 5.56 -11.56 -15.23
C VAL A 77 4.48 -10.49 -15.42
N GLY A 78 3.80 -10.12 -14.34
CA GLY A 78 2.82 -9.03 -14.33
C GLY A 78 3.45 -7.71 -13.89
N ILE A 79 3.23 -6.64 -14.65
CA ILE A 79 3.56 -5.26 -14.28
C ILE A 79 2.25 -4.49 -14.08
N LEU A 80 2.01 -4.08 -12.83
CA LEU A 80 0.88 -3.25 -12.46
C LEU A 80 1.22 -1.77 -12.64
N ARG A 81 0.32 -1.01 -13.27
CA ARG A 81 0.35 0.45 -13.31
C ARG A 81 -0.98 0.98 -12.78
N ALA A 82 -0.93 2.09 -12.05
CA ALA A 82 -2.08 2.79 -11.51
C ALA A 82 -1.71 4.26 -11.25
N ASP A 83 -2.72 5.11 -11.12
CA ASP A 83 -2.58 6.42 -10.52
C ASP A 83 -2.74 6.29 -9.01
N HIS A 84 -1.82 6.90 -8.25
CA HIS A 84 -1.70 6.68 -6.81
C HIS A 84 -2.11 7.92 -6.02
N GLN A 85 -3.10 7.78 -5.14
CA GLN A 85 -3.45 8.76 -4.12
C GLN A 85 -3.17 8.19 -2.74
N VAL A 86 -2.07 8.66 -2.13
CA VAL A 86 -1.47 8.06 -0.95
C VAL A 86 -1.81 8.85 0.32
N THR A 87 -2.40 8.15 1.29
CA THR A 87 -2.70 8.66 2.63
C THR A 87 -1.85 7.94 3.67
N VAL A 88 -1.13 8.69 4.51
CA VAL A 88 -0.26 8.16 5.58
C VAL A 88 -0.89 8.45 6.93
N ARG A 89 -1.01 7.42 7.78
CA ARG A 89 -1.77 7.47 9.04
C ARG A 89 -1.22 6.50 10.07
N CYS A 90 -1.78 6.56 11.28
CA CYS A 90 -1.55 5.57 12.33
C CYS A 90 -0.06 5.33 12.62
N PHE A 91 0.69 6.40 12.92
CA PHE A 91 2.06 6.23 13.38
C PHE A 91 2.09 5.48 14.71
N SER A 92 3.11 4.64 14.90
CA SER A 92 3.40 4.05 16.20
C SER A 92 3.88 5.11 17.18
N GLU A 93 3.81 4.80 18.48
CA GLU A 93 4.21 5.72 19.55
C GLU A 93 5.72 6.05 19.54
N ASP A 94 6.54 5.14 19.04
CA ASP A 94 7.98 5.36 18.80
C ASP A 94 8.26 6.12 17.49
N GLY A 95 7.26 6.28 16.62
CA GLY A 95 7.39 6.94 15.32
C GLY A 95 8.15 6.12 14.29
N GLU A 96 8.45 4.84 14.54
CA GLU A 96 9.23 3.99 13.63
C GLU A 96 8.37 3.28 12.58
N SER A 97 7.04 3.27 12.74
CA SER A 97 6.13 2.61 11.81
C SER A 97 4.86 3.41 11.58
N CYS A 98 4.23 3.20 10.44
CA CYS A 98 2.93 3.79 10.11
C CYS A 98 2.18 2.93 9.10
N LEU A 99 0.93 3.30 8.84
CA LEU A 99 0.12 2.73 7.77
C LEU A 99 0.08 3.68 6.58
N VAL A 100 0.20 3.08 5.40
CA VAL A 100 -0.02 3.74 4.11
C VAL A 100 -1.24 3.13 3.46
N ILE A 101 -2.19 3.98 3.09
CA ILE A 101 -3.36 3.64 2.30
C ILE A 101 -3.15 4.22 0.91
N ASP A 102 -3.00 3.36 -0.09
CA ASP A 102 -2.80 3.74 -1.48
C ASP A 102 -4.09 3.51 -2.25
N HIS A 103 -4.80 4.59 -2.55
CA HIS A 103 -5.95 4.57 -3.45
C HIS A 103 -5.43 4.57 -4.88
N GLN A 104 -5.64 3.46 -5.56
CA GLN A 104 -5.17 3.19 -6.89
C GLN A 104 -6.32 3.30 -7.88
N SER A 105 -6.23 4.25 -8.82
CA SER A 105 -7.18 4.35 -9.93
C SER A 105 -6.55 3.96 -11.26
N GLN A 106 -7.38 3.62 -12.24
CA GLN A 106 -6.96 3.15 -13.57
C GLN A 106 -5.99 1.96 -13.50
N ARG A 107 -6.21 1.03 -12.56
CA ARG A 107 -5.30 -0.10 -12.34
C ARG A 107 -5.30 -1.01 -13.56
N ARG A 108 -4.13 -1.18 -14.18
CA ARG A 108 -3.93 -2.04 -15.34
C ARG A 108 -2.73 -2.94 -15.13
N MET A 109 -2.94 -4.24 -15.36
CA MET A 109 -1.88 -5.24 -15.35
C MET A 109 -1.48 -5.56 -16.78
N ALA A 110 -0.21 -5.33 -17.12
CA ALA A 110 0.39 -5.84 -18.35
C ALA A 110 1.19 -7.10 -18.02
N THR A 111 0.85 -8.21 -18.67
CA THR A 111 1.54 -9.49 -18.49
C THR A 111 2.52 -9.69 -19.63
N TYR A 112 3.76 -10.03 -19.31
CA TYR A 112 4.86 -10.27 -20.25
C TYR A 112 5.35 -11.70 -20.17
N ASP A 113 5.79 -12.25 -21.29
CA ASP A 113 6.57 -13.49 -21.30
C ASP A 113 7.95 -13.21 -20.66
N ALA A 114 8.30 -13.98 -19.65
CA ALA A 114 9.51 -13.74 -18.85
C ALA A 114 10.82 -14.01 -19.62
N ARG A 115 10.75 -14.71 -20.76
CA ARG A 115 11.91 -15.06 -21.58
C ARG A 115 12.07 -14.14 -22.78
N THR A 116 10.99 -13.86 -23.50
CA THR A 116 11.02 -13.01 -24.71
C THR A 116 10.82 -11.53 -24.38
N HIS A 117 10.34 -11.21 -23.18
CA HIS A 117 9.92 -9.88 -22.75
C HIS A 117 8.81 -9.28 -23.63
N GLU A 118 8.13 -10.12 -24.41
CA GLU A 118 7.00 -9.70 -25.22
C GLU A 118 5.75 -9.60 -24.36
N ARG A 119 4.94 -8.58 -24.62
CA ARG A 119 3.67 -8.38 -23.94
C ARG A 119 2.65 -9.41 -24.42
N VAL A 120 2.15 -10.23 -23.50
CA VAL A 120 1.17 -11.29 -23.77
C VAL A 120 -0.25 -10.74 -23.70
N MET A 121 -0.58 -9.98 -22.65
CA MET A 121 -1.92 -9.45 -22.47
C MET A 121 -1.93 -8.20 -21.59
N THR A 122 -3.10 -7.55 -21.55
CA THR A 122 -3.40 -6.46 -20.63
C THR A 122 -4.77 -6.69 -20.04
N GLN A 123 -4.87 -6.53 -18.73
CA GLN A 123 -6.12 -6.61 -18.00
C GLN A 123 -6.37 -5.31 -17.24
N ASP A 124 -7.59 -4.80 -17.35
CA ASP A 124 -8.10 -3.74 -16.46
C ASP A 124 -8.57 -4.40 -15.16
N LEU A 125 -8.13 -3.86 -14.02
CA LEU A 125 -8.43 -4.40 -12.70
C LEU A 125 -9.44 -3.53 -11.93
N GLY A 126 -9.93 -2.44 -12.53
CA GLY A 126 -10.75 -1.44 -11.85
C GLY A 126 -9.98 -0.66 -10.78
N ASP A 127 -10.66 0.20 -10.04
CA ASP A 127 -10.05 0.96 -8.95
C ASP A 127 -9.96 0.12 -7.66
N GLY A 128 -9.02 0.44 -6.78
CA GLY A 128 -8.86 -0.27 -5.50
C GLY A 128 -8.10 0.55 -4.48
N ALA A 129 -8.07 0.08 -3.22
CA ALA A 129 -7.29 0.71 -2.17
C ALA A 129 -6.50 -0.34 -1.39
N LEU A 130 -5.18 -0.17 -1.32
CA LEU A 130 -4.28 -1.12 -0.66
C LEU A 130 -3.72 -0.52 0.63
N VAL A 131 -3.60 -1.36 1.66
CA VAL A 131 -3.04 -0.96 2.96
C VAL A 131 -1.71 -1.68 3.17
N TYR A 132 -0.68 -0.86 3.37
CA TYR A 132 0.66 -1.31 3.71
C TYR A 132 1.08 -0.79 5.07
N ARG A 133 1.96 -1.53 5.73
CA ARG A 133 2.74 -1.02 6.85
C ARG A 133 4.10 -0.56 6.33
N MET A 134 4.45 0.69 6.59
CA MET A 134 5.80 1.21 6.38
C MET A 134 6.56 1.15 7.71
N ARG A 135 7.87 0.90 7.64
CA ARG A 135 8.78 0.98 8.78
C ARG A 135 10.00 1.80 8.40
N TYR A 136 10.42 2.70 9.28
CA TYR A 136 11.64 3.45 9.13
C TYR A 136 12.83 2.54 9.39
N ASP A 137 13.78 2.55 8.47
CA ASP A 137 15.06 1.87 8.64
C ASP A 137 16.14 2.91 8.90
N VAL A 138 16.68 2.90 10.12
CA VAL A 138 17.69 3.85 10.59
C VAL A 138 19.00 3.70 9.82
N GLU A 139 19.36 2.48 9.41
CA GLU A 139 20.63 2.23 8.71
C GLU A 139 20.65 2.86 7.32
N SER A 140 19.51 2.81 6.62
CA SER A 140 19.37 3.39 5.28
C SER A 140 18.73 4.77 5.26
N GLY A 141 18.28 5.28 6.41
CA GLY A 141 17.61 6.58 6.54
C GLY A 141 16.35 6.68 5.69
N ARG A 142 15.59 5.59 5.54
CA ARG A 142 14.51 5.45 4.56
C ARG A 142 13.32 4.69 5.11
N TRP A 143 12.11 5.09 4.72
CA TRP A 143 10.91 4.29 4.97
C TRP A 143 10.78 3.15 3.97
N LYS A 144 10.57 1.92 4.46
CA LYS A 144 10.45 0.71 3.63
C LYS A 144 9.09 0.06 3.80
N ILE A 145 8.59 -0.57 2.73
CA ILE A 145 7.40 -1.42 2.80
C ILE A 145 7.75 -2.64 3.65
N HIS A 146 7.12 -2.73 4.82
CA HIS A 146 7.39 -3.77 5.81
C HIS A 146 6.41 -4.93 5.70
N ASP A 147 5.13 -4.62 5.49
CA ASP A 147 4.08 -5.62 5.36
C ASP A 147 2.95 -5.14 4.45
N PHE A 148 2.31 -6.07 3.78
CA PHE A 148 1.00 -5.86 3.15
C PHE A 148 -0.06 -6.33 4.15
N ILE A 149 -0.98 -5.43 4.50
CA ILE A 149 -1.99 -5.68 5.51
C ILE A 149 -3.25 -6.24 4.85
N GLN A 150 -3.81 -5.50 3.89
CA GLN A 150 -5.04 -5.89 3.19
C GLN A 150 -5.32 -5.00 1.98
N GLU A 151 -6.19 -5.49 1.10
CA GLU A 151 -6.93 -4.66 0.14
C GLU A 151 -8.28 -4.28 0.77
N LEU A 152 -8.69 -3.03 0.60
CA LEU A 152 -9.97 -2.52 1.09
C LEU A 152 -11.07 -2.81 0.06
N PRO A 153 -12.34 -2.95 0.50
CA PRO A 153 -13.45 -3.15 -0.41
C PRO A 153 -13.55 -2.01 -1.44
N PRO A 154 -14.04 -2.30 -2.66
CA PRO A 154 -14.31 -1.27 -3.66
C PRO A 154 -15.19 -0.14 -3.08
N GLY A 155 -14.88 1.12 -3.43
CA GLY A 155 -15.60 2.30 -2.93
C GLY A 155 -15.22 2.74 -1.51
N TRP A 156 -14.23 2.12 -0.87
CA TRP A 156 -13.76 2.58 0.44
C TRP A 156 -13.15 3.98 0.36
N GLY A 157 -13.64 4.90 1.19
CA GLY A 157 -13.19 6.30 1.22
C GLY A 157 -13.90 7.22 0.23
N GLU A 158 -14.77 6.68 -0.63
CA GLU A 158 -15.75 7.49 -1.35
C GLU A 158 -16.81 7.97 -0.36
N GLN A 159 -16.57 9.11 0.29
CA GLN A 159 -17.69 9.85 0.83
C GLN A 159 -18.60 10.19 -0.34
N PRO A 160 -19.90 9.82 -0.33
CA PRO A 160 -20.82 10.37 -1.30
C PRO A 160 -20.70 11.89 -1.20
N ARG A 161 -20.59 12.58 -2.33
CA ARG A 161 -20.61 14.05 -2.41
C ARG A 161 -21.94 14.67 -1.92
N GLY A 162 -22.74 13.93 -1.15
CA GLY A 162 -23.83 14.45 -0.37
C GLY A 162 -23.28 15.09 0.89
N ARG A 163 -23.56 16.38 1.09
CA ARG A 163 -23.37 17.06 2.37
C ARG A 163 -23.76 16.11 3.50
N ILE A 164 -22.86 15.87 4.45
CA ILE A 164 -23.20 15.26 5.73
C ILE A 164 -24.34 16.12 6.30
N ARG A 165 -25.58 15.65 6.19
CA ARG A 165 -26.68 16.21 6.97
C ARG A 165 -26.38 15.74 8.39
N GLU A 166 -25.87 16.66 9.21
CA GLU A 166 -25.94 16.51 10.66
C GLU A 166 -27.41 16.22 10.99
N MET A 167 -27.68 14.97 11.36
CA MET A 167 -28.98 14.61 11.90
C MET A 167 -29.10 15.29 13.26
N THR A 168 -29.78 16.43 13.28
CA THR A 168 -30.05 17.21 14.48
C THR A 168 -31.04 16.51 15.42
N ALA A 169 -31.64 15.41 14.97
CA ALA A 169 -32.49 14.55 15.77
C ALA A 169 -32.34 13.07 15.33
N LEU A 170 -32.33 12.17 16.32
CA LEU A 170 -32.41 10.72 16.09
C LEU A 170 -33.79 10.37 15.49
N PRO A 171 -33.89 9.40 14.56
CA PRO A 171 -35.19 8.92 14.08
C PRO A 171 -35.98 8.37 15.26
N SER A 172 -37.21 8.85 15.44
CA SER A 172 -38.09 8.49 16.56
C SER A 172 -38.65 7.07 16.50
N THR A 173 -38.31 6.27 15.48
CA THR A 173 -38.89 4.95 15.27
C THR A 173 -37.84 3.96 14.77
N LEU A 174 -36.99 3.51 15.68
CA LEU A 174 -36.28 2.24 15.56
C LEU A 174 -36.93 1.24 16.53
N GLY A 175 -37.77 0.36 15.96
CA GLY A 175 -38.08 -0.98 16.47
C GLY A 175 -38.71 -1.09 17.85
N ARG A 176 -40.03 -0.91 17.92
CA ARG A 176 -40.85 -1.70 18.85
C ARG A 176 -41.15 -3.04 18.18
N ASP A 177 -40.92 -4.12 18.92
CA ASP A 177 -41.36 -5.47 18.57
C ASP A 177 -42.84 -5.48 18.17
N ASN A 178 -43.15 -6.21 17.10
CA ASN A 178 -44.41 -6.94 16.87
C ASN A 178 -44.11 -8.11 15.94
#